data_AF-A0A1E5WIC3-F1
#
_entry.id   AF-A0A1E5WIC3-F1
#
_cell.length_a   1.000
_cell.length_b   1.000
_cell.length_c   1.000
_cell.angle_alpha   90.00
_cell.angle_beta   90.00
_cell.angle_gamma   90.00
#
_symmetry.space_group_name_H-M   'P 1'
#
loop_
_entity.id
_entity.type
_entity.pdbx_description
1 polymer ?
#
loop_
_entity_poly.entity_id
_entity_poly.type
_entity_poly.pdbx_seq_one_letter_code
_entity_poly.pdbx_strand_id
1 'polypeptide(L)'
;MPKPQHAAASPPPPQKPPLLPLALLPPRHCPLAAAVLALLSVLLATALWLLLVLSPSQGAPPAAASEHSALSDAGAAVAGGPGVASPLSLGHIVFGIAGSAHLWPRRREYVRLWWDPAAMRGHVWLDAGAPTAPGPNAAWEGSLPPIRVSEDTSRFRYTNPTGHPSGLRIARIAAEAVRLVGGGAGVRWVVLVDDDTVLCADNLVAVLSKYDWREMLYVGASSESHSANTYFSHSMAFGGGGVALSFPLAVALAQTLDVCIERYPKLYGSDDRLHACITELGVPLSREHGFHQWDIRGNAHGLLASHPIAPFISIHHLELVDPIYPGLNSLQSLDLFTKAMKMEPMSFLQRSICYDQSQKLTFAVSLGYVVEVYPNILLPRDLERSQRTYIAYNRMSQRNEFDFDTRDVQKSLCKKPILFFLKDVWKDGNMTRGYYVRSSGRDDLKRKVFCFRSPPLPDIDEIQVSSSPLSKRWHLAPRRLCSAVKGSINGTLFMFVRQCGRGTFGSASDSL
;
A
#
# COMPACT_ATOMS: atom_id res chain seq x y z
N MET A 1 -18.29 -40.66 -36.37
CA MET A 1 -18.39 -39.63 -37.43
C MET A 1 -18.83 -38.32 -36.80
N PRO A 2 -17.93 -37.33 -36.63
CA PRO A 2 -18.30 -36.01 -36.14
C PRO A 2 -18.71 -35.10 -37.31
N LYS A 3 -19.81 -34.35 -37.14
CA LYS A 3 -20.23 -33.26 -38.02
C LYS A 3 -19.41 -31.98 -37.74
N PRO A 4 -19.23 -31.09 -38.73
CA PRO A 4 -18.22 -30.05 -38.69
C PRO A 4 -18.65 -28.80 -37.93
N GLN A 5 -17.66 -28.16 -37.32
CA GLN A 5 -17.74 -26.85 -36.67
C GLN A 5 -17.93 -25.76 -37.73
N HIS A 6 -18.97 -24.94 -37.59
CA HIS A 6 -19.06 -23.66 -38.29
C HIS A 6 -18.28 -22.61 -37.52
N ALA A 7 -17.28 -22.04 -38.19
CA ALA A 7 -16.55 -20.86 -37.74
C ALA A 7 -17.50 -19.66 -37.67
N ALA A 8 -17.58 -19.02 -36.50
CA ALA A 8 -18.22 -17.71 -36.35
C ALA A 8 -17.30 -16.62 -36.91
N ALA A 9 -17.83 -15.83 -37.84
CA ALA A 9 -17.14 -14.72 -38.48
C ALA A 9 -16.89 -13.55 -37.50
N SER A 10 -15.77 -12.86 -37.69
CA SER A 10 -15.38 -11.65 -36.97
C SER A 10 -16.42 -10.52 -37.12
N PRO A 11 -16.66 -9.68 -36.09
CA PRO A 11 -17.55 -8.54 -36.21
C PRO A 11 -16.93 -7.45 -37.10
N PRO A 12 -17.75 -6.66 -37.84
CA PRO A 12 -17.26 -5.58 -38.67
C PRO A 12 -16.74 -4.40 -37.81
N PRO A 13 -15.84 -3.56 -38.35
CA PRO A 13 -15.33 -2.40 -37.63
C PRO A 13 -16.46 -1.37 -37.38
N PRO A 14 -16.37 -0.58 -36.29
CA PRO A 14 -17.39 0.39 -35.96
C PRO A 14 -17.50 1.48 -37.05
N GLN A 15 -18.73 1.73 -37.49
CA GLN A 15 -19.06 2.82 -38.40
C GLN A 15 -18.78 4.17 -37.74
N LYS A 16 -18.18 5.09 -38.50
CA LYS A 16 -18.02 6.50 -38.10
C LYS A 16 -19.41 7.14 -37.92
N PRO A 17 -19.62 7.95 -36.88
CA PRO A 17 -20.88 8.68 -36.72
C PRO A 17 -21.06 9.71 -37.84
N PRO A 18 -22.31 10.07 -38.19
CA PRO A 18 -22.57 11.06 -39.22
C PRO A 18 -22.12 12.45 -38.78
N LEU A 19 -21.54 13.19 -39.71
CA LEU A 19 -21.23 14.62 -39.56
C LEU A 19 -22.53 15.40 -39.41
N LEU A 20 -22.76 15.96 -38.22
CA LEU A 20 -23.75 17.02 -38.00
C LEU A 20 -23.26 18.33 -38.65
N PRO A 21 -24.14 19.10 -39.30
CA PRO A 21 -23.76 20.38 -39.90
C PRO A 21 -23.40 21.40 -38.82
N LEU A 22 -22.33 22.13 -39.08
CA LEU A 22 -21.79 23.21 -38.26
C LEU A 22 -22.88 24.29 -38.05
N ALA A 23 -23.53 24.26 -36.90
CA ALA A 23 -24.36 25.37 -36.43
C ALA A 23 -23.43 26.47 -35.90
N LEU A 24 -23.27 27.52 -36.71
CA LEU A 24 -22.95 28.91 -36.38
C LEU A 24 -22.55 29.19 -34.91
N LEU A 25 -21.25 29.18 -34.65
CA LEU A 25 -20.65 29.94 -33.54
C LEU A 25 -20.76 31.45 -33.86
N PRO A 26 -21.20 32.32 -32.94
CA PRO A 26 -21.12 33.76 -33.15
C PRO A 26 -19.66 34.23 -33.04
N PRO A 27 -19.26 35.30 -33.75
CA PRO A 27 -17.87 35.69 -33.83
C PRO A 27 -17.39 36.38 -32.54
N ARG A 28 -16.16 36.00 -32.16
CA ARG A 28 -15.12 36.75 -31.45
C ARG A 28 -15.52 37.99 -30.63
N HIS A 29 -15.35 37.82 -29.32
CA HIS A 29 -14.70 38.72 -28.36
C HIS A 29 -14.59 40.20 -28.76
N CYS A 30 -15.53 41.00 -28.25
CA CYS A 30 -15.31 42.43 -28.08
C CYS A 30 -14.35 42.62 -26.89
N PRO A 31 -13.10 43.11 -27.08
CA PRO A 31 -12.13 43.28 -25.99
C PRO A 31 -12.63 44.23 -24.90
N LEU A 32 -13.52 45.17 -25.24
CA LEU A 32 -14.23 46.03 -24.29
C LEU A 32 -15.15 45.23 -23.34
N ALA A 33 -15.88 44.22 -23.85
CA ALA A 33 -16.75 43.41 -23.00
C ALA A 33 -15.95 42.53 -22.02
N ALA A 34 -14.82 41.98 -22.48
CA ALA A 34 -13.91 41.21 -21.63
C ALA A 34 -13.25 42.10 -20.56
N ALA A 35 -12.84 43.33 -20.92
CA ALA A 35 -12.29 44.29 -19.99
C ALA A 35 -13.33 44.74 -18.94
N VAL A 36 -14.57 44.99 -19.36
CA VAL A 36 -15.68 45.36 -18.44
C VAL A 36 -16.00 44.21 -17.49
N LEU A 37 -16.05 42.96 -17.97
CA LEU A 37 -16.27 41.80 -17.11
C LEU A 37 -15.12 41.58 -16.12
N ALA A 38 -13.87 41.82 -16.52
CA ALA A 38 -12.73 41.76 -15.62
C ALA A 38 -12.74 42.89 -14.58
N LEU A 39 -13.17 44.09 -14.96
CA LEU A 39 -13.29 45.20 -14.01
C LEU A 39 -14.40 44.95 -12.98
N LEU A 40 -15.54 44.42 -13.44
CA LEU A 40 -16.66 44.05 -12.59
C LEU A 40 -16.29 42.92 -11.63
N SER A 41 -15.52 41.92 -12.05
CA SER A 41 -15.09 40.84 -11.16
C SER A 41 -14.10 41.33 -10.10
N VAL A 42 -13.19 42.24 -10.43
CA VAL A 42 -12.30 42.88 -9.46
C VAL A 42 -13.08 43.74 -8.47
N LEU A 43 -14.04 44.54 -8.93
CA LEU A 43 -14.89 45.36 -8.05
C LEU A 43 -15.75 44.51 -7.11
N LEU A 44 -16.26 43.38 -7.59
CA LEU A 44 -17.04 42.46 -6.77
C LEU A 44 -16.17 41.80 -5.69
N ALA A 45 -14.96 41.36 -6.07
CA ALA A 45 -14.00 40.75 -5.14
C ALA A 45 -13.53 41.74 -4.07
N THR A 46 -13.29 43.00 -4.42
CA THR A 46 -12.91 44.04 -3.45
C THR A 46 -14.08 44.39 -2.52
N ALA A 47 -15.31 44.45 -3.03
CA ALA A 47 -16.50 44.68 -2.19
C ALA A 47 -16.74 43.52 -1.20
N LEU A 48 -16.59 42.26 -1.64
CA LEU A 48 -16.69 41.08 -0.78
C LEU A 48 -15.59 41.06 0.29
N TRP A 49 -14.36 41.44 -0.08
CA TRP A 49 -13.26 41.52 0.88
C TRP A 49 -13.48 42.64 1.91
N LEU A 50 -13.95 43.81 1.49
CA LEU A 50 -14.31 44.91 2.40
C LEU A 50 -15.45 44.52 3.33
N LEU A 51 -16.47 43.79 2.86
CA LEU A 51 -17.54 43.25 3.72
C LEU A 51 -17.00 42.26 4.75
N LEU A 52 -16.03 41.43 4.39
CA LEU A 52 -15.39 40.47 5.30
C LEU A 52 -14.52 41.15 6.35
N VAL A 53 -13.78 42.20 5.96
CA VAL A 53 -12.86 42.93 6.85
C VAL A 53 -13.59 43.92 7.76
N LEU A 54 -14.67 44.53 7.28
CA LEU A 54 -15.46 45.54 8.02
C LEU A 54 -16.64 44.94 8.78
N SER A 55 -16.88 43.63 8.68
CA SER A 55 -17.88 42.96 9.51
C SER A 55 -17.41 42.94 10.97
N PRO A 56 -18.17 43.54 11.92
CA PRO A 56 -17.82 43.50 13.32
C PRO A 56 -17.89 42.04 13.82
N SER A 57 -16.83 41.57 14.46
CA SER A 57 -16.82 40.26 15.10
C SER A 57 -17.87 40.22 16.21
N GLN A 58 -18.96 39.48 15.99
CA GLN A 58 -19.85 39.10 17.09
C GLN A 58 -19.13 38.04 17.92
N GLY A 59 -18.63 38.46 19.09
CA GLY A 59 -18.04 37.58 20.08
C GLY A 59 -19.06 36.55 20.58
N ALA A 60 -18.68 35.28 20.59
CA ALA A 60 -19.46 34.21 21.18
C ALA A 60 -19.56 34.39 22.71
N PRO A 61 -20.74 34.15 23.33
CA PRO A 61 -20.86 34.17 24.79
C PRO A 61 -20.27 32.88 25.40
N PRO A 62 -19.81 32.93 26.66
CA PRO A 62 -19.22 31.78 27.32
C PRO A 62 -20.29 30.75 27.72
N ALA A 63 -19.93 29.47 27.62
CA ALA A 63 -20.76 28.34 27.98
C ALA A 63 -21.04 28.32 29.50
N ALA A 64 -22.32 28.30 29.87
CA ALA A 64 -22.76 28.06 31.23
C ALA A 64 -22.71 26.55 31.53
N ALA A 65 -22.10 26.21 32.67
CA ALA A 65 -22.12 24.89 33.26
C ALA A 65 -23.56 24.52 33.68
N SER A 66 -23.97 23.28 33.40
CA SER A 66 -25.18 22.68 33.94
C SER A 66 -24.81 21.43 34.71
N GLU A 67 -25.17 21.44 35.99
CA GLU A 67 -25.02 20.35 36.94
C GLU A 67 -25.96 19.18 36.64
N HIS A 68 -25.46 18.00 37.01
CA HIS A 68 -26.13 16.79 37.51
C HIS A 68 -27.64 16.56 37.28
N SER A 69 -27.93 15.43 36.64
CA SER A 69 -28.98 14.53 37.10
C SER A 69 -28.57 13.08 36.84
N ALA A 70 -28.25 12.38 37.93
CA ALA A 70 -28.05 10.94 37.98
C ALA A 70 -29.38 10.21 37.75
N LEU A 71 -29.36 9.11 37.00
CA LEU A 71 -30.34 8.04 37.16
C LEU A 71 -29.70 6.67 36.90
N SER A 72 -29.52 5.96 38.03
CA SER A 72 -29.57 4.52 38.25
C SER A 72 -28.88 3.58 37.26
N ASP A 73 -27.68 3.19 37.69
CA ASP A 73 -27.04 1.89 37.48
C ASP A 73 -27.94 0.74 37.97
N ALA A 74 -28.02 -0.33 37.18
CA ALA A 74 -28.52 -1.65 37.59
C ALA A 74 -27.41 -2.64 37.26
N GLY A 75 -26.61 -2.92 38.29
CA GLY A 75 -25.38 -3.69 38.17
C GLY A 75 -25.59 -5.16 37.80
N ALA A 76 -24.64 -5.67 37.03
CA ALA A 76 -24.13 -7.02 37.20
C ALA A 76 -22.64 -6.92 37.54
N ALA A 77 -22.27 -7.46 38.70
CA ALA A 77 -20.99 -7.28 39.35
C ALA A 77 -19.84 -8.09 38.71
N VAL A 78 -18.77 -7.37 38.39
CA VAL A 78 -17.36 -7.54 38.81
C VAL A 78 -16.69 -8.91 38.63
N ALA A 79 -15.65 -8.94 37.77
CA ALA A 79 -14.30 -9.34 38.17
C ALA A 79 -13.24 -8.89 37.13
N GLY A 80 -12.42 -7.91 37.51
CA GLY A 80 -11.22 -7.51 36.78
C GLY A 80 -10.99 -6.00 36.85
N GLY A 81 -9.96 -5.55 37.57
CA GLY A 81 -9.46 -4.18 37.39
C GLY A 81 -9.03 -3.93 35.93
N PRO A 82 -8.51 -2.76 35.56
CA PRO A 82 -7.87 -2.60 34.26
C PRO A 82 -6.58 -3.42 34.26
N GLY A 83 -6.71 -4.74 34.17
CA GLY A 83 -5.63 -5.66 33.93
C GLY A 83 -5.02 -5.21 32.62
N VAL A 84 -3.71 -4.90 32.66
CA VAL A 84 -2.94 -4.55 31.48
C VAL A 84 -3.20 -5.66 30.46
N ALA A 85 -4.02 -5.36 29.44
CA ALA A 85 -4.38 -6.33 28.43
C ALA A 85 -3.09 -6.90 27.84
N SER A 86 -3.04 -8.21 27.61
CA SER A 86 -1.84 -8.85 27.03
C SER A 86 -1.44 -8.13 25.73
N PRO A 87 -0.14 -8.04 25.40
CA PRO A 87 0.29 -7.43 24.14
C PRO A 87 -0.44 -8.04 22.93
N LEU A 88 -0.69 -7.22 21.91
CA LEU A 88 -1.30 -7.70 20.67
C LEU A 88 -0.39 -8.76 20.04
N SER A 89 -1.01 -9.79 19.46
CA SER A 89 -0.34 -10.89 18.76
C SER A 89 -1.21 -11.35 17.60
N LEU A 90 -0.65 -12.15 16.69
CA LEU A 90 -1.38 -12.68 15.53
C LEU A 90 -2.64 -13.47 15.92
N GLY A 91 -2.60 -14.18 17.04
CA GLY A 91 -3.76 -14.90 17.56
C GLY A 91 -4.95 -14.02 17.96
N HIS A 92 -4.75 -12.70 18.11
CA HIS A 92 -5.83 -11.75 18.36
C HIS A 92 -6.49 -11.22 17.08
N ILE A 93 -5.91 -11.49 15.90
CA ILE A 93 -6.37 -11.02 14.60
C ILE A 93 -7.12 -12.14 13.89
N VAL A 94 -8.22 -11.82 13.21
CA VAL A 94 -8.97 -12.75 12.35
C VAL A 94 -8.84 -12.28 10.92
N PHE A 95 -8.24 -13.10 10.06
CA PHE A 95 -8.07 -12.79 8.65
C PHE A 95 -9.26 -13.28 7.81
N GLY A 96 -9.87 -12.37 7.04
CA GLY A 96 -10.82 -12.67 5.98
C GLY A 96 -10.16 -12.45 4.63
N ILE A 97 -9.65 -13.52 4.02
CA ILE A 97 -8.94 -13.45 2.74
C ILE A 97 -9.94 -13.62 1.61
N ALA A 98 -10.21 -12.57 0.84
CA ALA A 98 -11.14 -12.62 -0.27
C ALA A 98 -10.50 -13.28 -1.50
N GLY A 99 -11.20 -14.23 -2.11
CA GLY A 99 -10.73 -14.89 -3.32
C GLY A 99 -11.86 -15.38 -4.21
N SER A 100 -11.49 -16.06 -5.29
CA SER A 100 -12.43 -16.79 -6.15
C SER A 100 -11.97 -18.22 -6.37
N ALA A 101 -12.91 -19.16 -6.43
CA ALA A 101 -12.63 -20.58 -6.64
C ALA A 101 -11.84 -20.83 -7.93
N HIS A 102 -12.06 -19.99 -8.94
CA HIS A 102 -11.35 -20.05 -10.22
C HIS A 102 -9.87 -19.65 -10.11
N LEU A 103 -9.55 -18.58 -9.38
CA LEU A 103 -8.18 -18.06 -9.29
C LEU A 103 -7.36 -18.70 -8.15
N TRP A 104 -8.05 -19.26 -7.15
CA TRP A 104 -7.45 -19.85 -5.94
C TRP A 104 -6.34 -20.87 -6.20
N PRO A 105 -6.44 -21.82 -7.16
CA PRO A 105 -5.37 -22.79 -7.41
C PRO A 105 -4.00 -22.18 -7.69
N ARG A 106 -3.99 -20.99 -8.30
CA ARG A 106 -2.77 -20.21 -8.59
C ARG A 106 -2.42 -19.26 -7.44
N ARG A 107 -3.41 -18.54 -6.89
CA ARG A 107 -3.19 -17.46 -5.92
C ARG A 107 -2.87 -17.95 -4.50
N ARG A 108 -3.23 -19.18 -4.17
CA ARG A 108 -2.80 -19.82 -2.91
C ARG A 108 -1.29 -19.83 -2.72
N GLU A 109 -0.52 -19.81 -3.81
CA GLU A 109 0.95 -19.73 -3.75
C GLU A 109 1.41 -18.41 -3.12
N TYR A 110 0.69 -17.30 -3.34
CA TYR A 110 1.00 -16.00 -2.73
C TYR A 110 0.65 -15.98 -1.25
N VAL A 111 -0.53 -16.50 -0.88
CA VAL A 111 -0.98 -16.60 0.52
C VAL A 111 -0.01 -17.44 1.35
N ARG A 112 0.52 -18.53 0.78
CA ARG A 112 1.49 -19.40 1.47
C ARG A 112 2.76 -18.67 1.88
N LEU A 113 3.16 -17.63 1.16
CA LEU A 113 4.41 -16.92 1.46
C LEU A 113 4.35 -16.17 2.79
N TRP A 114 3.16 -15.80 3.27
CA TRP A 114 3.01 -14.99 4.49
C TRP A 114 2.12 -15.61 5.57
N TRP A 115 1.25 -16.56 5.22
CA TRP A 115 0.41 -17.24 6.20
C TRP A 115 1.23 -18.10 7.16
N ASP A 116 0.97 -17.96 8.47
CA ASP A 116 1.50 -18.84 9.51
C ASP A 116 0.35 -19.61 10.18
N PRO A 117 0.17 -20.91 9.88
CA PRO A 117 -0.91 -21.71 10.45
C PRO A 117 -0.78 -21.94 11.96
N ALA A 118 0.41 -21.76 12.55
CA ALA A 118 0.64 -21.96 13.98
C ALA A 118 0.22 -20.72 14.80
N ALA A 119 0.26 -19.53 14.21
CA ALA A 119 0.04 -18.26 14.92
C ALA A 119 -1.20 -17.49 14.42
N MET A 120 -1.63 -17.71 13.18
CA MET A 120 -2.73 -16.97 12.57
C MET A 120 -4.03 -17.76 12.56
N ARG A 121 -5.15 -17.03 12.60
CA ARG A 121 -6.50 -17.58 12.45
C ARG A 121 -7.29 -16.76 11.44
N GLY A 122 -8.17 -17.43 10.70
CA GLY A 122 -8.86 -16.80 9.58
C GLY A 122 -9.24 -17.82 8.53
N HIS A 123 -9.84 -17.33 7.45
CA HIS A 123 -10.30 -18.17 6.34
C HIS A 123 -10.10 -17.47 5.00
N VAL A 124 -9.95 -18.27 3.96
CA VAL A 124 -10.10 -17.83 2.56
C VAL A 124 -11.57 -17.97 2.17
N TRP A 125 -12.18 -16.90 1.70
CA TRP A 125 -13.59 -16.82 1.36
C TRP A 125 -13.80 -16.80 -0.15
N LEU A 126 -14.31 -17.92 -0.67
CA LEU A 126 -14.53 -18.15 -2.09
C LEU A 126 -16.02 -18.02 -2.45
N ASP A 127 -16.29 -17.80 -3.73
CA ASP A 127 -17.62 -17.78 -4.34
C ASP A 127 -18.23 -19.17 -4.56
N ALA A 128 -17.39 -20.21 -4.58
CA ALA A 128 -17.80 -21.61 -4.66
C ALA A 128 -16.79 -22.50 -3.92
N GLY A 129 -17.09 -23.79 -3.77
CA GLY A 129 -16.11 -24.76 -3.28
C GLY A 129 -14.86 -24.74 -4.17
N ALA A 130 -13.67 -24.77 -3.55
CA ALA A 130 -12.44 -24.88 -4.32
C ALA A 130 -12.47 -26.17 -5.15
N PRO A 131 -12.03 -26.16 -6.43
CA PRO A 131 -11.82 -27.40 -7.17
C PRO A 131 -10.99 -28.34 -6.31
N THR A 132 -11.44 -29.59 -6.12
CA THR A 132 -10.71 -30.60 -5.35
C THR A 132 -9.25 -30.56 -5.76
N ALA A 133 -8.36 -30.19 -4.82
CA ALA A 133 -6.94 -30.32 -5.03
C ALA A 133 -6.64 -31.79 -5.38
N PRO A 134 -5.65 -32.06 -6.25
CA PRO A 134 -5.34 -33.44 -6.62
C PRO A 134 -4.86 -34.22 -5.39
N GLY A 135 -5.75 -35.07 -4.87
CA GLY A 135 -5.48 -36.22 -4.00
C GLY A 135 -5.09 -35.91 -2.53
N PRO A 136 -5.43 -36.81 -1.59
CA PRO A 136 -5.13 -36.72 -0.16
C PRO A 136 -3.63 -36.92 0.21
N ASN A 137 -2.70 -36.67 -0.72
CA ASN A 137 -1.24 -36.83 -0.52
C ASN A 137 -0.44 -35.60 -0.98
N ALA A 138 -1.05 -34.41 -0.97
CA ALA A 138 -0.34 -33.17 -1.27
C ALA A 138 0.26 -32.65 0.04
N ALA A 139 1.59 -32.56 0.15
CA ALA A 139 2.39 -32.14 1.32
C ALA A 139 2.11 -30.72 1.89
N TRP A 140 0.98 -30.12 1.50
CA TRP A 140 0.57 -28.74 1.78
C TRP A 140 -0.60 -28.67 2.76
N GLU A 141 -1.19 -29.81 3.13
CA GLU A 141 -2.29 -29.90 4.09
C GLU A 141 -1.82 -29.39 5.45
N GLY A 142 -2.31 -28.21 5.85
CA GLY A 142 -1.90 -27.51 7.06
C GLY A 142 -1.05 -26.24 6.87
N SER A 143 -0.55 -25.95 5.65
CA SER A 143 0.26 -24.74 5.36
C SER A 143 -0.56 -23.53 4.91
N LEU A 144 -1.85 -23.71 4.59
CA LEU A 144 -2.74 -22.69 4.07
C LEU A 144 -3.92 -22.43 5.03
N PRO A 145 -4.53 -21.24 4.98
CA PRO A 145 -5.75 -20.98 5.74
C PRO A 145 -6.89 -21.91 5.29
N PRO A 146 -7.80 -22.29 6.21
CA PRO A 146 -8.99 -23.05 5.86
C PRO A 146 -9.90 -22.25 4.90
N ILE A 147 -10.64 -22.96 4.05
CA ILE A 147 -11.51 -22.38 3.03
C ILE A 147 -12.95 -22.30 3.54
N ARG A 148 -13.63 -21.21 3.22
CA ARG A 148 -15.08 -21.02 3.37
C ARG A 148 -15.69 -20.60 2.04
N VAL A 149 -16.92 -21.02 1.82
CA VAL A 149 -17.75 -20.49 0.74
C VAL A 149 -18.63 -19.41 1.37
N SER A 150 -18.61 -18.21 0.80
CA SER A 150 -19.44 -17.12 1.29
C SER A 150 -20.93 -17.44 1.09
N GLU A 151 -21.76 -16.85 1.95
CA GLU A 151 -23.22 -16.95 1.83
C GLU A 151 -23.78 -16.36 0.53
N ASP A 152 -24.96 -16.84 0.13
CA ASP A 152 -25.68 -16.32 -1.03
C ASP A 152 -26.05 -14.84 -0.88
N THR A 153 -25.77 -14.07 -1.93
CA THR A 153 -26.07 -12.64 -2.01
C THR A 153 -27.10 -12.30 -3.09
N SER A 154 -27.77 -13.30 -3.68
CA SER A 154 -28.77 -13.12 -4.74
C SER A 154 -29.92 -12.17 -4.37
N ARG A 155 -30.23 -12.08 -3.07
CA ARG A 155 -31.27 -11.19 -2.52
C ARG A 155 -30.94 -9.70 -2.64
N PHE A 156 -29.66 -9.33 -2.77
CA PHE A 156 -29.25 -7.92 -2.83
C PHE A 156 -29.35 -7.38 -4.25
N ARG A 157 -29.91 -6.17 -4.37
CA ARG A 157 -29.97 -5.48 -5.66
C ARG A 157 -28.58 -4.96 -6.06
N TYR A 158 -28.20 -5.23 -7.31
CA TYR A 158 -26.98 -4.69 -7.93
C TYR A 158 -27.32 -3.96 -9.24
N THR A 159 -26.87 -2.72 -9.38
CA THR A 159 -27.23 -1.83 -10.52
C THR A 159 -26.03 -1.11 -11.13
N ASN A 160 -24.82 -1.32 -10.64
CA ASN A 160 -23.64 -0.70 -11.23
C ASN A 160 -23.38 -1.33 -12.62
N PRO A 161 -23.19 -0.51 -13.67
CA PRO A 161 -23.07 -1.02 -15.04
C PRO A 161 -21.67 -1.57 -15.38
N THR A 162 -20.64 -1.26 -14.59
CA THR A 162 -19.23 -1.59 -14.91
C THR A 162 -18.57 -2.52 -13.89
N GLY A 163 -19.15 -2.68 -12.70
CA GLY A 163 -18.65 -3.60 -11.68
C GLY A 163 -19.26 -4.99 -11.76
N HIS A 164 -18.95 -5.83 -10.77
CA HIS A 164 -19.42 -7.21 -10.68
C HIS A 164 -20.17 -7.48 -9.36
N PRO A 165 -21.27 -8.25 -9.36
CA PRO A 165 -22.04 -8.57 -8.15
C PRO A 165 -21.25 -9.28 -7.05
N SER A 166 -20.11 -9.90 -7.37
CA SER A 166 -19.22 -10.50 -6.36
C SER A 166 -18.75 -9.52 -5.28
N GLY A 167 -18.76 -8.20 -5.56
CA GLY A 167 -18.47 -7.18 -4.55
C GLY A 167 -19.43 -7.22 -3.35
N LEU A 168 -20.68 -7.64 -3.54
CA LEU A 168 -21.65 -7.83 -2.45
C LEU A 168 -21.18 -8.91 -1.48
N ARG A 169 -20.77 -10.06 -2.04
CA ARG A 169 -20.25 -11.21 -1.30
C ARG A 169 -18.97 -10.84 -0.54
N ILE A 170 -18.03 -10.18 -1.22
CA ILE A 170 -16.73 -9.82 -0.62
C ILE A 170 -16.92 -8.80 0.52
N ALA A 171 -17.81 -7.81 0.36
CA ALA A 171 -18.11 -6.86 1.45
C ALA A 171 -18.65 -7.57 2.71
N ARG A 172 -19.41 -8.66 2.55
CA ARG A 172 -19.99 -9.43 3.65
C ARG A 172 -19.01 -10.32 4.41
N ILE A 173 -17.78 -10.51 3.90
CA ILE A 173 -16.73 -11.28 4.61
C ILE A 173 -16.49 -10.74 6.03
N ALA A 174 -16.54 -9.41 6.23
CA ALA A 174 -16.39 -8.81 7.55
C ALA A 174 -17.46 -9.33 8.54
N ALA A 175 -18.73 -9.31 8.10
CA ALA A 175 -19.85 -9.75 8.91
C ALA A 175 -19.87 -11.28 9.09
N GLU A 176 -19.51 -12.04 8.06
CA GLU A 176 -19.42 -13.51 8.13
C GLU A 176 -18.28 -13.96 9.06
N ALA A 177 -17.13 -13.28 9.03
CA ALA A 177 -16.02 -13.55 9.93
C ALA A 177 -16.39 -13.27 11.39
N VAL A 178 -17.08 -12.15 11.67
CA VAL A 178 -17.59 -11.82 13.02
C VAL A 178 -18.57 -12.89 13.50
N ARG A 179 -19.54 -13.30 12.69
CA ARG A 179 -20.50 -14.35 13.04
C ARG A 179 -19.81 -15.68 13.35
N LEU A 180 -18.76 -16.02 12.59
CA LEU A 180 -18.02 -17.25 12.77
C LEU A 180 -17.20 -17.28 14.08
N VAL A 181 -16.64 -16.14 14.52
CA VAL A 181 -15.91 -16.06 15.79
C VAL A 181 -16.81 -15.83 17.01
N GLY A 182 -18.12 -15.62 16.80
CA GLY A 182 -19.13 -15.52 17.86
C GLY A 182 -18.83 -14.39 18.86
N GLY A 183 -18.95 -14.69 20.16
CA GLY A 183 -18.74 -13.74 21.28
C GLY A 183 -17.30 -13.20 21.45
N GLY A 184 -16.41 -13.40 20.47
CA GLY A 184 -15.17 -12.65 20.37
C GLY A 184 -14.07 -13.01 21.36
N ALA A 185 -14.06 -14.24 21.92
CA ALA A 185 -13.05 -14.64 22.90
C ALA A 185 -11.62 -14.42 22.34
N GLY A 186 -10.97 -13.35 22.82
CA GLY A 186 -9.65 -12.92 22.40
C GLY A 186 -9.55 -12.29 21.00
N VAL A 187 -10.65 -11.89 20.34
CA VAL A 187 -10.59 -11.15 19.07
C VAL A 187 -10.46 -9.65 19.33
N ARG A 188 -9.48 -9.02 18.66
CA ARG A 188 -9.24 -7.58 18.75
C ARG A 188 -9.35 -6.88 17.41
N TRP A 189 -9.03 -7.60 16.32
CA TRP A 189 -9.05 -7.07 14.96
C TRP A 189 -9.61 -8.09 13.97
N VAL A 190 -10.36 -7.61 12.98
CA VAL A 190 -10.71 -8.32 11.76
C VAL A 190 -9.97 -7.66 10.62
N VAL A 191 -9.16 -8.44 9.89
CA VAL A 191 -8.34 -7.94 8.78
C VAL A 191 -8.81 -8.57 7.49
N LEU A 192 -9.19 -7.74 6.53
CA LEU A 192 -9.64 -8.15 5.20
C LEU A 192 -8.53 -7.89 4.19
N VAL A 193 -8.29 -8.84 3.29
CA VAL A 193 -7.23 -8.76 2.28
C VAL A 193 -7.57 -9.65 1.08
N ASP A 194 -7.07 -9.34 -0.11
CA ASP A 194 -7.26 -10.18 -1.30
C ASP A 194 -6.24 -11.33 -1.39
N ASP A 195 -6.60 -12.42 -2.08
CA ASP A 195 -5.79 -13.63 -2.25
C ASP A 195 -4.54 -13.47 -3.14
N ASP A 196 -4.38 -12.33 -3.80
CA ASP A 196 -3.19 -11.92 -4.57
C ASP A 196 -2.38 -10.81 -3.90
N THR A 197 -2.49 -10.72 -2.58
CA THR A 197 -1.73 -9.80 -1.73
C THR A 197 -0.67 -10.56 -0.93
N VAL A 198 0.51 -9.96 -0.76
CA VAL A 198 1.52 -10.40 0.20
C VAL A 198 1.52 -9.45 1.39
N LEU A 199 1.47 -9.99 2.61
CA LEU A 199 1.34 -9.23 3.85
C LEU A 199 2.50 -9.51 4.84
N CYS A 200 3.01 -8.46 5.48
CA CYS A 200 3.94 -8.54 6.61
C CYS A 200 3.17 -8.57 7.93
N ALA A 201 2.88 -9.77 8.42
CA ALA A 201 2.04 -9.96 9.60
C ALA A 201 2.67 -9.41 10.90
N ASP A 202 4.00 -9.48 11.04
CA ASP A 202 4.72 -8.91 12.18
C ASP A 202 4.59 -7.38 12.22
N ASN A 203 4.76 -6.71 11.08
CA ASN A 203 4.58 -5.27 10.97
C ASN A 203 3.11 -4.88 11.18
N LEU A 204 2.15 -5.68 10.70
CA LEU A 204 0.73 -5.47 10.97
C LEU A 204 0.44 -5.46 12.48
N VAL A 205 0.93 -6.46 13.23
CA VAL A 205 0.79 -6.48 14.70
C VAL A 205 1.44 -5.26 15.34
N ALA A 206 2.67 -4.93 14.94
CA ALA A 206 3.37 -3.76 15.47
C ALA A 206 2.61 -2.46 15.22
N VAL A 207 2.02 -2.31 14.03
CA VAL A 207 1.27 -1.12 13.62
C VAL A 207 -0.07 -1.02 14.37
N LEU A 208 -0.83 -2.11 14.43
CA LEU A 208 -2.12 -2.14 15.13
C LEU A 208 -1.97 -1.99 16.65
N SER A 209 -0.81 -2.35 17.21
CA SER A 209 -0.51 -2.16 18.64
C SER A 209 -0.47 -0.69 19.08
N LYS A 210 -0.39 0.26 18.14
CA LYS A 210 -0.43 1.71 18.42
C LYS A 210 -1.83 2.19 18.81
N TYR A 211 -2.86 1.43 18.44
CA TYR A 211 -4.25 1.83 18.56
C TYR A 211 -4.93 1.14 19.74
N ASP A 212 -5.90 1.83 20.36
CA ASP A 212 -6.78 1.20 21.34
C ASP A 212 -7.86 0.37 20.62
N TRP A 213 -7.63 -0.93 20.51
CA TRP A 213 -8.52 -1.88 19.82
C TRP A 213 -9.94 -1.97 20.41
N ARG A 214 -10.19 -1.37 21.58
CA ARG A 214 -11.51 -1.32 22.23
C ARG A 214 -12.40 -0.20 21.66
N GLU A 215 -11.81 0.70 20.89
CA GLU A 215 -12.54 1.75 20.16
C GLU A 215 -12.92 1.30 18.75
N MET A 216 -13.84 2.01 18.10
CA MET A 216 -14.18 1.77 16.70
C MET A 216 -13.15 2.40 15.77
N LEU A 217 -12.29 1.58 15.19
CA LEU A 217 -11.18 1.99 14.33
C LEU A 217 -11.22 1.29 12.98
N TYR A 218 -11.07 2.10 11.93
CA TYR A 218 -10.92 1.69 10.55
C TYR A 218 -9.52 2.08 10.09
N VAL A 219 -8.65 1.08 9.84
CA VAL A 219 -7.23 1.30 9.52
C VAL A 219 -6.90 0.69 8.15
N GLY A 220 -6.13 1.41 7.34
CA GLY A 220 -5.68 0.97 6.01
C GLY A 220 -5.10 2.12 5.19
N ALA A 221 -5.16 2.05 3.86
CA ALA A 221 -4.71 3.15 2.99
C ALA A 221 -5.52 3.27 1.69
N SER A 222 -5.56 4.50 1.18
CA SER A 222 -6.07 4.78 -0.18
C SER A 222 -5.09 4.26 -1.24
N SER A 223 -5.54 4.20 -2.49
CA SER A 223 -4.73 3.74 -3.62
C SER A 223 -3.58 4.71 -3.94
N GLU A 224 -2.51 4.20 -4.54
CA GLU A 224 -1.47 4.98 -5.19
C GLU A 224 -2.01 5.80 -6.39
N SER A 225 -3.14 5.38 -6.97
CA SER A 225 -3.80 6.03 -8.10
C SER A 225 -4.72 7.17 -7.67
N HIS A 226 -4.42 8.37 -8.16
CA HIS A 226 -5.23 9.58 -7.98
C HIS A 226 -6.63 9.43 -8.60
N SER A 227 -6.72 8.81 -9.79
CA SER A 227 -8.00 8.62 -10.46
C SER A 227 -8.90 7.65 -9.69
N ALA A 228 -8.33 6.57 -9.13
CA ALA A 228 -9.05 5.65 -8.26
C ALA A 228 -9.56 6.35 -7.00
N ASN A 229 -8.72 7.13 -6.32
CA ASN A 229 -9.10 7.86 -5.11
C ASN A 229 -10.14 8.96 -5.36
N THR A 230 -10.09 9.60 -6.53
CA THR A 230 -11.10 10.59 -6.95
C THR A 230 -12.44 9.95 -7.28
N TYR A 231 -12.43 8.77 -7.91
CA TYR A 231 -13.65 8.05 -8.25
C TYR A 231 -14.31 7.41 -7.02
N PHE A 232 -13.53 6.79 -6.14
CA PHE A 232 -14.02 6.11 -4.95
C PHE A 232 -14.04 7.04 -3.73
N SER A 233 -12.89 7.24 -3.08
CA SER A 233 -12.71 8.18 -1.98
C SER A 233 -11.24 8.21 -1.57
N HIS A 234 -10.73 9.39 -1.21
CA HIS A 234 -9.43 9.53 -0.55
C HIS A 234 -9.45 9.07 0.93
N SER A 235 -10.66 8.81 1.47
CA SER A 235 -10.91 8.30 2.83
C SER A 235 -11.30 6.83 2.83
N MET A 236 -11.23 6.13 1.70
CA MET A 236 -11.45 4.69 1.62
C MET A 236 -10.12 3.95 1.72
N ALA A 237 -10.07 2.94 2.58
CA ALA A 237 -9.04 1.91 2.49
C ALA A 237 -9.44 0.89 1.43
N PHE A 238 -8.51 0.59 0.52
CA PHE A 238 -8.72 -0.38 -0.54
C PHE A 238 -8.35 -1.79 -0.05
N GLY A 239 -9.18 -2.77 -0.39
CA GLY A 239 -9.16 -4.14 0.13
C GLY A 239 -7.94 -4.95 -0.31
N GLY A 240 -7.45 -4.73 -1.53
CA GLY A 240 -6.20 -5.33 -2.01
C GLY A 240 -4.99 -4.84 -1.21
N GLY A 241 -4.97 -3.57 -0.82
CA GLY A 241 -4.00 -3.04 0.13
C GLY A 241 -4.18 -3.64 1.52
N GLY A 242 -5.39 -4.01 1.90
CA GLY A 242 -5.71 -4.58 3.19
C GLY A 242 -6.41 -3.57 4.12
N VAL A 243 -7.41 -4.07 4.84
CA VAL A 243 -8.26 -3.29 5.74
C VAL A 243 -8.27 -3.93 7.11
N ALA A 244 -7.95 -3.17 8.15
CA ALA A 244 -8.06 -3.62 9.54
C ALA A 244 -9.20 -2.89 10.25
N LEU A 245 -10.16 -3.66 10.75
CA LEU A 245 -11.27 -3.19 11.57
C LEU A 245 -11.03 -3.64 13.00
N SER A 246 -11.05 -2.71 13.96
CA SER A 246 -11.14 -3.08 15.38
C SER A 246 -12.39 -3.94 15.59
N PHE A 247 -12.33 -4.88 16.54
CA PHE A 247 -13.46 -5.78 16.77
C PHE A 247 -14.79 -5.07 17.07
N PRO A 248 -14.86 -3.99 17.88
CA PRO A 248 -16.10 -3.21 18.08
C PRO A 248 -16.70 -2.67 16.77
N LEU A 249 -15.86 -2.09 15.90
CA LEU A 249 -16.32 -1.63 14.59
C LEU A 249 -16.82 -2.78 13.73
N ALA A 250 -16.10 -3.91 13.70
CA ALA A 250 -16.50 -5.07 12.91
C ALA A 250 -17.85 -5.63 13.37
N VAL A 251 -18.13 -5.64 14.67
CA VAL A 251 -19.42 -6.04 15.24
C VAL A 251 -20.54 -5.07 14.87
N ALA A 252 -20.34 -3.76 15.04
CA ALA A 252 -21.32 -2.74 14.67
C ALA A 252 -21.64 -2.79 13.17
N LEU A 253 -20.62 -2.99 12.34
CA LEU A 253 -20.78 -3.21 10.92
C LEU A 253 -21.57 -4.49 10.64
N ALA A 254 -21.23 -5.62 11.27
CA ALA A 254 -21.92 -6.90 11.03
C ALA A 254 -23.44 -6.84 11.31
N GLN A 255 -23.87 -5.98 12.24
CA GLN A 255 -25.29 -5.78 12.58
C GLN A 255 -26.04 -4.95 11.54
N THR A 256 -25.36 -4.06 10.83
CA THR A 256 -25.97 -3.03 9.95
C THR A 256 -25.66 -3.23 8.47
N LEU A 257 -24.64 -4.04 8.14
CA LEU A 257 -24.06 -4.18 6.80
C LEU A 257 -25.09 -4.55 5.74
N ASP A 258 -25.94 -5.55 6.02
CA ASP A 258 -26.91 -6.03 5.05
C ASP A 258 -27.93 -4.92 4.68
N VAL A 259 -28.40 -4.16 5.67
CA VAL A 259 -29.32 -3.02 5.45
C VAL A 259 -28.61 -1.88 4.72
N CYS A 260 -27.35 -1.61 5.06
CA CYS A 260 -26.54 -0.61 4.38
C CYS A 260 -26.31 -0.97 2.91
N ILE A 261 -25.90 -2.20 2.59
CA ILE A 261 -25.66 -2.66 1.22
C ILE A 261 -26.91 -2.48 0.34
N GLU A 262 -28.11 -2.72 0.87
CA GLU A 262 -29.37 -2.50 0.14
C GLU A 262 -29.61 -1.01 -0.22
N ARG A 263 -29.13 -0.06 0.59
CA ARG A 263 -29.17 1.39 0.26
C ARG A 263 -28.22 1.78 -0.87
N TYR A 264 -27.20 0.97 -1.13
CA TYR A 264 -26.10 1.27 -2.06
C TYR A 264 -26.00 0.29 -3.25
N PRO A 265 -27.08 0.06 -4.02
CA PRO A 265 -27.06 -0.91 -5.12
C PRO A 265 -26.19 -0.45 -6.30
N LYS A 266 -25.82 0.83 -6.36
CA LYS A 266 -25.04 1.45 -7.45
C LYS A 266 -23.53 1.44 -7.24
N LEU A 267 -23.04 1.09 -6.04
CA LEU A 267 -21.61 1.08 -5.74
C LEU A 267 -20.88 -0.01 -6.51
N TYR A 268 -19.61 0.21 -6.82
CA TYR A 268 -18.85 -0.62 -7.77
C TYR A 268 -18.51 -1.99 -7.17
N GLY A 269 -17.72 -2.00 -6.11
CA GLY A 269 -17.10 -3.20 -5.54
C GLY A 269 -17.37 -3.38 -4.05
N SER A 270 -16.59 -4.24 -3.41
CA SER A 270 -16.67 -4.49 -1.97
C SER A 270 -16.21 -3.30 -1.15
N ASP A 271 -15.09 -2.70 -1.53
CA ASP A 271 -14.41 -1.69 -0.71
C ASP A 271 -15.24 -0.41 -0.65
N ASP A 272 -15.81 -0.02 -1.79
CA ASP A 272 -16.75 1.09 -1.94
C ASP A 272 -17.95 0.93 -1.01
N ARG A 273 -18.53 -0.29 -0.93
CA ARG A 273 -19.63 -0.62 -0.01
C ARG A 273 -19.18 -0.62 1.44
N LEU A 274 -18.05 -1.23 1.74
CA LEU A 274 -17.51 -1.32 3.08
C LEU A 274 -17.26 0.08 3.64
N HIS A 275 -16.60 0.95 2.87
CA HIS A 275 -16.37 2.35 3.21
C HIS A 275 -17.68 3.12 3.39
N ALA A 276 -18.66 2.95 2.50
CA ALA A 276 -19.96 3.60 2.65
C ALA A 276 -20.65 3.21 3.97
N CYS A 277 -20.66 1.92 4.31
CA CYS A 277 -21.28 1.43 5.55
C CYS A 277 -20.52 1.85 6.81
N ILE A 278 -19.19 1.85 6.78
CA ILE A 278 -18.37 2.38 7.88
C ILE A 278 -18.58 3.89 8.05
N THR A 279 -18.81 4.61 6.94
CA THR A 279 -19.13 6.05 6.96
C THR A 279 -20.50 6.32 7.58
N GLU A 280 -21.51 5.47 7.35
CA GLU A 280 -22.80 5.57 8.05
C GLU A 280 -22.66 5.37 9.57
N LEU A 281 -21.67 4.59 10.01
CA LEU A 281 -21.30 4.46 11.42
C LEU A 281 -20.47 5.64 11.96
N GLY A 282 -20.10 6.59 11.10
CA GLY A 282 -19.37 7.80 11.47
C GLY A 282 -17.89 7.59 11.78
N VAL A 283 -17.28 6.48 11.32
CA VAL A 283 -15.87 6.15 11.64
C VAL A 283 -14.95 6.50 10.47
N PRO A 284 -14.00 7.45 10.64
CA PRO A 284 -13.09 7.83 9.57
C PRO A 284 -11.93 6.84 9.40
N LEU A 285 -11.30 6.86 8.22
CA LEU A 285 -10.08 6.11 7.96
C LEU A 285 -8.88 6.67 8.73
N SER A 286 -8.24 5.82 9.51
CA SER A 286 -6.90 6.00 10.04
C SER A 286 -5.88 5.49 9.02
N ARG A 287 -5.23 6.41 8.31
CA ARG A 287 -4.32 6.07 7.20
C ARG A 287 -2.96 5.59 7.69
N GLU A 288 -2.53 4.42 7.22
CA GLU A 288 -1.20 3.85 7.47
C GLU A 288 -0.46 3.64 6.15
N HIS A 289 0.67 4.33 5.95
CA HIS A 289 1.38 4.38 4.66
C HIS A 289 2.08 3.07 4.23
N GLY A 290 2.02 2.02 5.05
CA GLY A 290 2.57 0.71 4.74
C GLY A 290 1.59 -0.24 4.03
N PHE A 291 0.31 0.09 4.01
CA PHE A 291 -0.69 -0.63 3.21
C PHE A 291 -0.64 -0.09 1.79
N HIS A 292 -0.48 -0.97 0.81
CA HIS A 292 -0.41 -0.57 -0.59
C HIS A 292 -1.39 -1.37 -1.44
N GLN A 293 -2.42 -0.69 -1.92
CA GLN A 293 -3.26 -1.21 -3.01
C GLN A 293 -2.40 -1.47 -4.25
N TRP A 294 -1.37 -0.65 -4.47
CA TRP A 294 -0.33 -0.88 -5.45
C TRP A 294 -0.93 -1.07 -6.84
N ASP A 295 -1.88 -0.18 -7.19
CA ASP A 295 -2.56 -0.09 -8.48
C ASP A 295 -1.61 0.41 -9.59
N ILE A 296 -0.54 -0.35 -9.82
CA ILE A 296 0.47 -0.10 -10.83
C ILE A 296 0.71 -1.33 -11.71
N ARG A 297 1.39 -1.12 -12.83
CA ARG A 297 1.78 -2.17 -13.77
C ARG A 297 3.26 -2.05 -14.15
N GLY A 298 3.86 -3.18 -14.48
CA GLY A 298 5.23 -3.28 -14.95
C GLY A 298 6.25 -3.12 -13.82
N ASN A 299 7.29 -2.32 -14.04
CA ASN A 299 8.45 -2.28 -13.16
C ASN A 299 8.21 -1.44 -11.88
N ALA A 300 7.99 -2.12 -10.76
CA ALA A 300 7.74 -1.52 -9.45
C ALA A 300 8.99 -0.92 -8.74
N HIS A 301 10.17 -0.92 -9.38
CA HIS A 301 11.43 -0.50 -8.78
C HIS A 301 11.38 0.85 -8.08
N GLY A 302 10.73 1.85 -8.67
CA GLY A 302 10.59 3.17 -8.08
C GLY A 302 9.94 3.16 -6.70
N LEU A 303 8.82 2.45 -6.53
CA LEU A 303 8.11 2.36 -5.25
C LEU A 303 8.93 1.59 -4.22
N LEU A 304 9.48 0.45 -4.61
CA LEU A 304 10.28 -0.42 -3.74
C LEU A 304 11.59 0.25 -3.27
N ALA A 305 12.23 1.04 -4.14
CA ALA A 305 13.47 1.73 -3.81
C ALA A 305 13.25 3.00 -2.96
N SER A 306 12.04 3.57 -2.96
CA SER A 306 11.71 4.80 -2.23
C SER A 306 10.49 4.65 -1.32
N HIS A 307 10.34 3.48 -0.68
CA HIS A 307 9.25 3.25 0.26
C HIS A 307 9.20 4.36 1.33
N PRO A 308 7.99 4.82 1.73
CA PRO A 308 7.84 5.86 2.74
C PRO A 308 8.43 5.43 4.11
N ILE A 309 8.63 6.41 4.99
CA ILE A 309 9.08 6.19 6.38
C ILE A 309 7.90 5.64 7.20
N ALA A 310 7.56 4.38 6.95
CA ALA A 310 6.54 3.60 7.64
C ALA A 310 6.91 2.11 7.54
N PRO A 311 6.51 1.25 8.50
CA PRO A 311 6.69 -0.19 8.33
C PRO A 311 5.94 -0.66 7.08
N PHE A 312 6.59 -1.50 6.28
CA PHE A 312 5.94 -2.16 5.14
C PHE A 312 4.87 -3.13 5.63
N ILE A 313 3.64 -3.07 5.11
CA ILE A 313 2.55 -3.96 5.56
C ILE A 313 2.10 -4.87 4.43
N SER A 314 1.87 -4.38 3.22
CA SER A 314 1.28 -5.21 2.16
C SER A 314 1.47 -4.65 0.76
N ILE A 315 1.40 -5.54 -0.25
CA ILE A 315 1.43 -5.19 -1.67
C ILE A 315 0.45 -6.02 -2.48
N HIS A 316 -0.17 -5.37 -3.46
CA HIS A 316 -1.11 -5.91 -4.42
C HIS A 316 -0.73 -5.35 -5.83
N HIS A 317 -1.44 -5.50 -6.92
CA HIS A 317 -1.97 -6.74 -7.47
C HIS A 317 -0.80 -7.52 -8.12
N LEU A 318 -0.27 -8.56 -7.46
CA LEU A 318 1.05 -9.16 -7.75
C LEU A 318 1.25 -9.68 -9.20
N GLU A 319 0.17 -9.99 -9.89
CA GLU A 319 0.18 -10.52 -11.26
C GLU A 319 0.43 -9.45 -12.34
N LEU A 320 0.33 -8.17 -11.99
CA LEU A 320 0.46 -7.05 -12.93
C LEU A 320 1.83 -6.38 -12.91
N VAL A 321 2.69 -6.79 -11.99
CA VAL A 321 4.04 -6.24 -11.82
C VAL A 321 5.09 -7.23 -12.30
N ASP A 322 6.19 -6.69 -12.81
CA ASP A 322 7.35 -7.49 -13.22
C ASP A 322 7.97 -8.17 -11.98
N PRO A 323 8.69 -9.30 -12.14
CA PRO A 323 9.43 -9.90 -11.04
C PRO A 323 10.34 -8.87 -10.34
N ILE A 324 10.20 -8.77 -9.02
CA ILE A 324 10.91 -7.80 -8.17
C ILE A 324 12.43 -7.81 -8.36
N TYR A 325 13.05 -9.00 -8.41
CA TYR A 325 14.48 -9.20 -8.59
C TYR A 325 14.81 -9.67 -10.01
N PRO A 326 15.89 -9.15 -10.62
CA PRO A 326 16.29 -9.55 -11.96
C PRO A 326 16.73 -11.02 -12.02
N GLY A 327 16.32 -11.72 -13.06
CA GLY A 327 16.71 -13.11 -13.32
C GLY A 327 15.89 -14.16 -12.54
N LEU A 328 14.94 -13.74 -11.68
CA LEU A 328 13.99 -14.62 -11.03
C LEU A 328 12.62 -14.56 -11.72
N ASN A 329 11.85 -15.64 -11.64
CA ASN A 329 10.43 -15.60 -11.99
C ASN A 329 9.61 -14.95 -10.86
N SER A 330 8.33 -14.64 -11.11
CA SER A 330 7.49 -13.91 -10.13
C SER A 330 7.43 -14.59 -8.76
N LEU A 331 7.25 -15.91 -8.69
CA LEU A 331 7.13 -16.62 -7.40
C LEU A 331 8.47 -16.72 -6.67
N GLN A 332 9.56 -17.05 -7.37
CA GLN A 332 10.92 -17.05 -6.80
C GLN A 332 11.32 -15.66 -6.28
N SER A 333 10.91 -14.63 -7.01
CA SER A 333 11.16 -13.24 -6.62
C SER A 333 10.42 -12.87 -5.33
N LEU A 334 9.16 -13.31 -5.21
CA LEU A 334 8.35 -13.12 -4.00
C LEU A 334 8.85 -13.97 -2.81
N ASP A 335 9.42 -15.14 -3.05
CA ASP A 335 10.07 -15.95 -2.01
C ASP A 335 11.26 -15.19 -1.38
N LEU A 336 12.17 -14.65 -2.21
CA LEU A 336 13.28 -13.83 -1.70
C LEU A 336 12.77 -12.53 -1.03
N PHE A 337 11.73 -11.92 -1.59
CA PHE A 337 11.10 -10.71 -1.03
C PHE A 337 10.53 -10.98 0.37
N THR A 338 9.77 -12.05 0.53
CA THR A 338 9.17 -12.42 1.82
C THR A 338 10.20 -12.98 2.80
N LYS A 339 11.26 -13.65 2.34
CA LYS A 339 12.42 -14.00 3.17
C LYS A 339 13.05 -12.76 3.79
N ALA A 340 13.32 -11.73 2.99
CA ALA A 340 13.90 -10.48 3.47
C ALA A 340 12.96 -9.72 4.42
N MET A 341 11.67 -9.67 4.07
CA MET A 341 10.62 -9.11 4.90
C MET A 341 10.57 -9.77 6.28
N LYS A 342 10.57 -11.11 6.35
CA LYS A 342 10.50 -11.85 7.62
C LYS A 342 11.80 -11.75 8.45
N MET A 343 12.95 -11.56 7.79
CA MET A 343 14.23 -11.48 8.48
C MET A 343 14.39 -10.19 9.31
N GLU A 344 13.93 -9.06 8.78
CA GLU A 344 13.97 -7.76 9.47
C GLU A 344 12.73 -6.90 9.13
N PRO A 345 11.54 -7.26 9.66
CA PRO A 345 10.26 -6.67 9.24
C PRO A 345 10.22 -5.15 9.35
N MET A 346 10.61 -4.61 10.51
CA MET A 346 10.45 -3.18 10.80
C MET A 346 11.32 -2.28 9.93
N SER A 347 12.44 -2.78 9.42
CA SER A 347 13.37 -2.02 8.57
C SER A 347 13.27 -2.41 7.09
N PHE A 348 12.45 -3.39 6.74
CA PHE A 348 12.29 -3.85 5.37
C PHE A 348 11.78 -2.72 4.47
N LEU A 349 12.43 -2.55 3.30
CA LEU A 349 12.29 -1.44 2.35
C LEU A 349 12.57 -0.04 2.92
N GLN A 350 12.89 0.09 4.21
CA GLN A 350 13.29 1.37 4.76
C GLN A 350 14.56 1.84 4.06
N ARG A 351 14.50 3.08 3.62
CA ARG A 351 15.60 3.65 2.89
C ARG A 351 16.60 4.32 3.81
N SER A 352 17.89 4.21 3.51
CA SER A 352 18.94 5.10 4.01
C SER A 352 19.69 5.77 2.85
N ILE A 353 20.29 6.92 3.12
CA ILE A 353 21.07 7.68 2.14
C ILE A 353 22.39 8.06 2.81
N CYS A 354 23.51 7.75 2.16
CA CYS A 354 24.83 8.19 2.58
C CYS A 354 25.70 8.59 1.39
N TYR A 355 26.74 9.37 1.68
CA TYR A 355 27.60 9.96 0.66
C TYR A 355 29.03 9.47 0.79
N ASP A 356 29.67 9.23 -0.34
CA ASP A 356 31.13 9.22 -0.44
C ASP A 356 31.57 10.54 -1.05
N GLN A 357 32.07 11.44 -0.19
CA GLN A 357 32.50 12.78 -0.57
C GLN A 357 33.74 12.74 -1.48
N SER A 358 34.61 11.73 -1.31
CA SER A 358 35.86 11.62 -2.06
C SER A 358 35.61 11.29 -3.53
N GLN A 359 34.70 10.35 -3.79
CA GLN A 359 34.31 9.93 -5.14
C GLN A 359 33.07 10.67 -5.66
N LYS A 360 32.47 11.54 -4.84
CA LYS A 360 31.22 12.27 -5.12
C LYS A 360 30.05 11.33 -5.45
N LEU A 361 29.94 10.23 -4.73
CA LEU A 361 28.89 9.23 -4.92
C LEU A 361 27.76 9.39 -3.90
N THR A 362 26.55 9.04 -4.33
CA THR A 362 25.42 8.83 -3.41
C THR A 362 25.04 7.37 -3.37
N PHE A 363 24.94 6.81 -2.17
CA PHE A 363 24.37 5.50 -1.93
C PHE A 363 22.96 5.68 -1.40
N ALA A 364 21.97 5.09 -2.08
CA ALA A 364 20.62 4.93 -1.58
C ALA A 364 20.36 3.43 -1.34
N VAL A 365 20.10 3.06 -0.09
CA VAL A 365 19.92 1.65 0.31
C VAL A 365 18.45 1.44 0.65
N SER A 366 17.74 0.60 -0.08
CA SER A 366 16.44 0.04 0.31
C SER A 366 16.68 -1.36 0.89
N LEU A 367 16.56 -1.48 2.22
CA LEU A 367 16.92 -2.70 2.94
C LEU A 367 16.08 -3.89 2.50
N GLY A 368 16.75 -4.97 2.11
CA GLY A 368 16.09 -6.16 1.63
C GLY A 368 15.61 -6.06 0.18
N TYR A 369 16.02 -5.04 -0.59
CA TYR A 369 15.68 -4.92 -2.00
C TYR A 369 16.87 -4.52 -2.89
N VAL A 370 17.37 -3.29 -2.77
CA VAL A 370 18.36 -2.72 -3.70
C VAL A 370 19.27 -1.69 -3.05
N VAL A 371 20.53 -1.66 -3.45
CA VAL A 371 21.46 -0.53 -3.24
C VAL A 371 21.69 0.17 -4.58
N GLU A 372 21.34 1.45 -4.65
CA GLU A 372 21.59 2.31 -5.79
C GLU A 372 22.83 3.17 -5.54
N VAL A 373 23.82 3.08 -6.43
CA VAL A 373 25.05 3.88 -6.39
C VAL A 373 25.03 4.91 -7.52
N TYR A 374 24.77 6.16 -7.17
CA TYR A 374 24.70 7.26 -8.13
C TYR A 374 26.08 7.91 -8.35
N PRO A 375 26.45 8.22 -9.61
CA PRO A 375 27.73 8.84 -9.96
C PRO A 375 27.85 10.34 -9.60
N ASN A 376 26.93 10.87 -8.79
CA ASN A 376 26.90 12.26 -8.35
C ASN A 376 26.23 12.37 -6.97
N ILE A 377 26.45 13.48 -6.27
CA ILE A 377 25.74 13.83 -5.04
C ILE A 377 24.28 14.20 -5.39
N LEU A 378 23.33 13.46 -4.81
CA LEU A 378 21.89 13.69 -4.92
C LEU A 378 21.30 14.07 -3.56
N LEU A 379 20.40 15.03 -3.57
CA LEU A 379 19.78 15.51 -2.34
C LEU A 379 18.68 14.54 -1.86
N PRO A 380 18.47 14.40 -0.54
CA PRO A 380 17.42 13.52 -0.02
C PRO A 380 16.03 13.87 -0.56
N ARG A 381 15.75 15.17 -0.75
CA ARG A 381 14.49 15.66 -1.33
C ARG A 381 14.20 15.09 -2.72
N ASP A 382 15.23 14.89 -3.54
CA ASP A 382 15.06 14.31 -4.87
C ASP A 382 14.92 12.80 -4.80
N LEU A 383 15.69 12.16 -3.92
CA LEU A 383 15.63 10.73 -3.73
C LEU A 383 14.27 10.32 -3.16
N GLU A 384 13.68 11.06 -2.21
CA GLU A 384 12.36 10.79 -1.60
C GLU A 384 11.22 10.63 -2.60
N ARG A 385 11.37 11.19 -3.80
CA ARG A 385 10.40 11.01 -4.87
C ARG A 385 10.62 9.68 -5.58
N SER A 386 9.55 8.91 -5.73
CA SER A 386 9.58 7.66 -6.47
C SER A 386 9.94 7.90 -7.93
N GLN A 387 10.91 7.17 -8.45
CA GLN A 387 11.15 7.14 -9.89
C GLN A 387 9.96 6.50 -10.59
N ARG A 388 9.47 7.12 -11.67
CA ARG A 388 8.28 6.63 -12.37
C ARG A 388 8.63 5.50 -13.37
N THR A 389 9.08 4.37 -12.83
CA THR A 389 9.43 3.15 -13.59
C THR A 389 8.22 2.29 -13.94
N TYR A 390 7.06 2.62 -13.37
CA TYR A 390 5.78 1.94 -13.53
C TYR A 390 4.75 2.87 -14.19
N ILE A 391 3.61 2.30 -14.55
CA ILE A 391 2.40 3.02 -14.97
C ILE A 391 1.25 2.65 -14.05
N ALA A 392 0.21 3.48 -13.96
CA ALA A 392 -0.95 3.19 -13.14
C ALA A 392 -1.79 2.04 -13.70
N TYR A 393 -2.66 1.47 -12.88
CA TYR A 393 -3.55 0.37 -13.24
C TYR A 393 -4.42 0.68 -14.47
N ASN A 394 -4.87 1.93 -14.59
CA ASN A 394 -5.62 2.46 -15.74
C ASN A 394 -4.75 2.73 -17.00
N ARG A 395 -3.47 2.35 -16.97
CA ARG A 395 -2.43 2.54 -18.00
C ARG A 395 -1.99 3.99 -18.23
N MET A 396 -2.43 4.93 -17.39
CA MET A 396 -1.89 6.28 -17.40
C MET A 396 -0.51 6.31 -16.74
N SER A 397 0.36 7.19 -17.24
CA SER A 397 1.72 7.34 -16.72
C SER A 397 2.02 8.76 -16.30
N GLN A 398 1.07 9.68 -16.34
CA GLN A 398 1.32 11.09 -16.04
C GLN A 398 1.62 11.30 -14.54
N ARG A 399 2.33 12.37 -14.18
CA ARG A 399 2.72 12.61 -12.77
C ARG A 399 1.51 12.78 -11.85
N ASN A 400 0.48 13.46 -12.33
CA ASN A 400 -0.78 13.73 -11.62
C ASN A 400 -1.70 12.51 -11.50
N GLU A 401 -1.34 11.36 -12.07
CA GLU A 401 -2.07 10.11 -11.86
C GLU A 401 -1.73 9.48 -10.49
N PHE A 402 -0.66 9.92 -9.82
CA PHE A 402 -0.20 9.31 -8.59
C PHE A 402 -0.40 10.26 -7.40
N ASP A 403 -0.97 9.75 -6.30
CA ASP A 403 -1.23 10.51 -5.06
C ASP A 403 -0.01 10.61 -4.12
N PHE A 404 1.17 10.68 -4.72
CA PHE A 404 2.44 10.85 -4.04
C PHE A 404 3.48 11.46 -4.99
N ASP A 405 4.57 11.97 -4.42
CA ASP A 405 5.61 12.63 -5.18
C ASP A 405 6.38 11.65 -6.08
N THR A 406 6.31 11.87 -7.39
CA THR A 406 7.07 11.13 -8.39
C THR A 406 8.15 11.99 -9.05
N ARG A 407 9.19 11.36 -9.57
CA ARG A 407 10.22 11.97 -10.43
C ARG A 407 10.43 11.17 -11.70
N ASP A 408 10.93 11.86 -12.72
CA ASP A 408 11.25 11.23 -14.00
C ASP A 408 12.38 10.21 -13.85
N VAL A 409 12.30 9.15 -14.65
CA VAL A 409 13.36 8.17 -14.79
C VAL A 409 14.61 8.85 -15.35
N GLN A 410 15.78 8.50 -14.80
CA GLN A 410 17.04 9.04 -15.27
C GLN A 410 17.35 8.57 -16.70
N LYS A 411 17.20 9.49 -17.67
CA LYS A 411 17.44 9.23 -19.10
C LYS A 411 18.92 9.22 -19.46
N SER A 412 19.73 10.08 -18.81
CA SER A 412 21.15 10.17 -19.11
C SER A 412 21.87 8.92 -18.62
N LEU A 413 22.48 8.18 -19.55
CA LEU A 413 23.33 7.02 -19.25
C LEU A 413 24.39 7.35 -18.19
N CYS A 414 24.96 8.56 -18.25
CA CYS A 414 26.05 9.00 -17.37
C CYS A 414 25.59 9.35 -15.96
N LYS A 415 24.28 9.54 -15.74
CA LYS A 415 23.71 9.88 -14.43
C LYS A 415 22.92 8.72 -13.81
N LYS A 416 22.66 7.65 -14.57
CA LYS A 416 21.97 6.46 -14.05
C LYS A 416 22.79 5.83 -12.91
N PRO A 417 22.14 5.34 -11.84
CA PRO A 417 22.85 4.60 -10.80
C PRO A 417 23.34 3.24 -11.33
N ILE A 418 24.28 2.65 -10.62
CA ILE A 418 24.54 1.20 -10.67
C ILE A 418 23.65 0.57 -9.60
N LEU A 419 23.00 -0.54 -9.96
CA LEU A 419 22.06 -1.23 -9.08
C LEU A 419 22.71 -2.51 -8.57
N PHE A 420 22.65 -2.71 -7.25
CA PHE A 420 22.99 -3.96 -6.59
C PHE A 420 21.72 -4.52 -5.94
N PHE A 421 21.19 -5.61 -6.49
CA PHE A 421 19.95 -6.21 -5.99
C PHE A 421 20.26 -7.25 -4.92
N LEU A 422 19.35 -7.38 -3.94
CA LEU A 422 19.46 -8.40 -2.92
C LEU A 422 19.57 -9.78 -3.58
N LYS A 423 20.52 -10.58 -3.11
CA LYS A 423 20.72 -11.98 -3.49
C LYS A 423 20.43 -12.92 -2.33
N ASP A 424 20.83 -12.53 -1.11
CA ASP A 424 20.53 -13.29 0.10
C ASP A 424 20.51 -12.42 1.35
N VAL A 425 19.90 -12.92 2.43
CA VAL A 425 19.74 -12.24 3.72
C VAL A 425 19.71 -13.25 4.87
N TRP A 426 20.42 -12.94 5.95
CA TRP A 426 20.50 -13.80 7.14
C TRP A 426 20.72 -12.99 8.43
N LYS A 427 20.48 -13.63 9.58
CA LYS A 427 20.85 -13.08 10.89
C LYS A 427 22.31 -13.38 11.21
N ASP A 428 22.99 -12.37 11.73
CA ASP A 428 24.33 -12.45 12.29
C ASP A 428 24.31 -11.85 13.71
N GLY A 429 24.12 -12.72 14.71
CA GLY A 429 23.82 -12.30 16.07
C GLY A 429 22.55 -11.46 16.15
N ASN A 430 22.64 -10.26 16.71
CA ASN A 430 21.52 -9.30 16.78
C ASN A 430 21.34 -8.46 15.51
N MET A 431 22.20 -8.61 14.51
CA MET A 431 22.16 -7.82 13.29
C MET A 431 21.63 -8.65 12.14
N THR A 432 21.13 -7.98 11.11
CA THR A 432 20.73 -8.60 9.85
C THR A 432 21.78 -8.25 8.79
N ARG A 433 22.26 -9.24 8.05
CA ARG A 433 23.16 -9.02 6.91
C ARG A 433 22.40 -9.28 5.61
N GLY A 434 22.44 -8.32 4.71
CA GLY A 434 21.99 -8.47 3.33
C GLY A 434 23.19 -8.50 2.39
N TYR A 435 23.16 -9.42 1.43
CA TYR A 435 24.14 -9.58 0.37
C TYR A 435 23.53 -9.16 -0.96
N TYR A 436 24.15 -8.19 -1.63
CA TYR A 436 23.62 -7.56 -2.83
C TYR A 436 24.62 -7.70 -3.97
N VAL A 437 24.14 -8.11 -5.15
CA VAL A 437 24.97 -8.38 -6.32
C VAL A 437 24.67 -7.36 -7.41
N ARG A 438 25.73 -6.89 -8.07
CA ARG A 438 25.64 -5.94 -9.17
C ARG A 438 24.79 -6.47 -10.32
N SER A 439 23.85 -5.66 -10.79
CA SER A 439 23.07 -5.92 -12.00
C SER A 439 23.97 -5.86 -13.24
N SER A 440 23.76 -6.76 -14.22
CA SER A 440 24.65 -6.95 -15.36
C SER A 440 25.03 -5.64 -16.08
N GLY A 441 26.33 -5.42 -16.29
CA GLY A 441 26.94 -4.20 -16.82
C GLY A 441 26.76 -3.96 -18.34
N ARG A 442 25.60 -4.27 -18.93
CA ARG A 442 25.34 -3.96 -20.36
C ARG A 442 25.57 -2.49 -20.70
N ASP A 443 25.41 -1.62 -19.70
CA ASP A 443 25.62 -0.18 -19.81
C ASP A 443 27.04 0.26 -19.41
N ASP A 444 27.89 -0.60 -18.85
CA ASP A 444 29.21 -0.19 -18.34
C ASP A 444 30.19 0.12 -19.47
N LEU A 445 30.23 -0.72 -20.51
CA LEU A 445 31.01 -0.42 -21.72
C LEU A 445 30.49 0.85 -22.39
N LYS A 446 29.17 1.01 -22.48
CA LYS A 446 28.54 2.22 -23.03
C LYS A 446 28.90 3.47 -22.22
N ARG A 447 28.94 3.38 -20.89
CA ARG A 447 29.35 4.50 -20.02
C ARG A 447 30.79 4.90 -20.27
N LYS A 448 31.71 3.94 -20.34
CA LYS A 448 33.13 4.22 -20.65
C LYS A 448 33.26 4.98 -21.97
N VAL A 449 32.51 4.56 -23.00
CA VAL A 449 32.57 5.16 -24.34
C VAL A 449 31.85 6.51 -24.42
N PHE A 450 30.61 6.61 -23.95
CA PHE A 450 29.76 7.79 -24.16
C PHE A 450 29.85 8.85 -23.06
N CYS A 451 30.32 8.48 -21.87
CA CYS A 451 30.43 9.39 -20.73
C CYS A 451 31.87 9.82 -20.45
N PHE A 452 32.85 9.26 -21.16
CA PHE A 452 34.29 9.46 -20.94
C PHE A 452 34.69 9.30 -19.47
N ARG A 453 33.98 8.42 -18.74
CA ARG A 453 34.15 8.15 -17.31
C ARG A 453 33.91 6.68 -17.06
N SER A 454 34.71 6.12 -16.16
CA SER A 454 34.44 4.78 -15.62
C SER A 454 33.11 4.77 -14.85
N PRO A 455 32.41 3.63 -14.84
CA PRO A 455 31.26 3.45 -13.94
C PRO A 455 31.71 3.66 -12.49
N PRO A 456 30.83 4.19 -11.60
CA PRO A 456 31.09 4.16 -10.16
C PRO A 456 31.54 2.78 -9.69
N LEU A 457 32.53 2.72 -8.79
CA LEU A 457 32.97 1.46 -8.19
C LEU A 457 33.24 0.34 -9.23
N PRO A 458 34.18 0.55 -10.18
CA PRO A 458 34.39 -0.40 -11.28
C PRO A 458 34.82 -1.79 -10.79
N ASP A 459 35.51 -1.87 -9.65
CA ASP A 459 36.07 -3.09 -9.08
C ASP A 459 35.19 -3.71 -7.98
N ILE A 460 33.95 -3.22 -7.83
CA ILE A 460 32.97 -3.74 -6.87
C ILE A 460 31.88 -4.49 -7.60
N ASP A 461 31.75 -5.77 -7.26
CA ASP A 461 30.71 -6.67 -7.77
C ASP A 461 29.62 -6.92 -6.73
N GLU A 462 29.95 -6.69 -5.46
CA GLU A 462 29.13 -7.09 -4.32
C GLU A 462 29.07 -6.01 -3.25
N ILE A 463 27.92 -5.87 -2.60
CA ILE A 463 27.75 -5.03 -1.41
C ILE A 463 27.17 -5.90 -0.29
N GLN A 464 27.79 -5.84 0.88
CA GLN A 464 27.22 -6.39 2.11
C GLN A 464 26.75 -5.25 3.01
N VAL A 465 25.46 -5.25 3.34
CA VAL A 465 24.84 -4.27 4.22
C VAL A 465 24.50 -4.95 5.54
N SER A 466 25.06 -4.44 6.62
CA SER A 466 24.73 -4.87 7.98
C SER A 466 23.74 -3.89 8.61
N SER A 467 22.57 -4.35 9.05
CA SER A 467 21.54 -3.52 9.68
C SER A 467 21.30 -3.89 11.14
N SER A 468 21.12 -2.87 11.98
CA SER A 468 20.66 -3.05 13.37
C SER A 468 19.13 -2.98 13.48
N PRO A 469 18.52 -3.75 14.39
CA PRO A 469 17.09 -3.66 14.66
C PRO A 469 16.65 -2.27 15.10
N LEU A 470 15.43 -1.89 14.73
CA LEU A 470 14.81 -0.63 15.15
C LEU A 470 14.41 -0.64 16.63
N SER A 471 14.42 0.53 17.26
CA SER A 471 13.89 0.67 18.62
C SER A 471 12.38 0.40 18.68
N LYS A 472 11.90 -0.05 19.84
CA LYS A 472 10.46 -0.23 20.12
C LYS A 472 9.63 1.08 20.01
N ARG A 473 10.30 2.25 19.95
CA ARG A 473 9.69 3.59 19.84
C ARG A 473 9.60 4.11 18.41
N TRP A 474 9.73 3.23 17.41
CA TRP A 474 9.72 3.57 15.98
C TRP A 474 8.54 4.46 15.55
N HIS A 475 7.39 4.33 16.21
CA HIS A 475 6.15 5.05 15.87
C HIS A 475 6.02 6.43 16.52
N LEU A 476 6.79 6.73 17.57
CA LEU A 476 6.68 8.02 18.28
C LEU A 476 7.29 9.17 17.49
N ALA A 477 8.37 8.88 16.75
CA ALA A 477 9.06 9.84 15.90
C ALA A 477 9.67 9.08 14.70
N PRO A 478 8.85 8.71 13.70
CA PRO A 478 9.33 8.03 12.50
C PRO A 478 10.43 8.84 11.84
N ARG A 479 11.56 8.17 11.55
CA ARG A 479 12.73 8.82 10.97
C ARG A 479 13.46 7.84 10.06
N ARG A 480 13.94 8.36 8.92
CA ARG A 480 14.80 7.63 8.00
C ARG A 480 16.02 7.04 8.72
N LEU A 481 16.44 5.85 8.31
CA LEU A 481 17.66 5.21 8.79
C LEU A 481 18.91 5.94 8.27
N CYS A 482 19.99 5.84 9.04
CA CYS A 482 21.30 6.38 8.69
C CYS A 482 22.21 5.25 8.19
N SER A 483 23.05 5.55 7.22
CA SER A 483 24.02 4.61 6.69
C SER A 483 25.44 5.16 6.60
N ALA A 484 26.41 4.25 6.51
CA ALA A 484 27.81 4.57 6.32
C ALA A 484 28.53 3.47 5.54
N VAL A 485 29.49 3.87 4.71
CA VAL A 485 30.45 2.97 4.06
C VAL A 485 31.57 2.68 5.05
N LYS A 486 31.94 1.40 5.20
CA LYS A 486 33.03 0.97 6.09
C LYS A 486 34.35 0.75 5.37
N GLY A 487 34.29 0.34 4.10
CA GLY A 487 35.46 0.01 3.27
C GLY A 487 35.14 -1.14 2.33
N SER A 488 36.12 -1.54 1.53
CA SER A 488 36.00 -2.66 0.58
C SER A 488 37.14 -3.65 0.73
N ILE A 489 36.86 -4.93 0.54
CA ILE A 489 37.85 -6.02 0.56
C ILE A 489 37.50 -6.97 -0.59
N ASN A 490 38.48 -7.31 -1.45
CA ASN A 490 38.34 -8.30 -2.53
C ASN A 490 37.10 -8.15 -3.41
N GLY A 491 36.74 -6.93 -3.82
CA GLY A 491 35.58 -6.66 -4.67
C GLY A 491 34.23 -6.58 -3.95
N THR A 492 34.20 -6.77 -2.63
CA THR A 492 33.01 -6.57 -1.79
C THR A 492 33.10 -5.26 -1.03
N LEU A 493 32.07 -4.41 -1.12
CA LEU A 493 31.92 -3.19 -0.32
C LEU A 493 31.08 -3.47 0.93
N PHE A 494 31.54 -3.03 2.09
CA PHE A 494 30.83 -3.17 3.35
C PHE A 494 30.16 -1.87 3.77
N MET A 495 28.87 -1.95 4.09
CA MET A 495 28.06 -0.85 4.56
C MET A 495 27.31 -1.22 5.84
N PHE A 496 26.94 -0.21 6.61
CA PHE A 496 26.13 -0.38 7.80
C PHE A 496 24.92 0.56 7.78
N VAL A 497 23.77 0.08 8.27
CA VAL A 497 22.51 0.83 8.39
C VAL A 497 21.98 0.73 9.83
N ARG A 498 21.58 1.85 10.42
CA ARG A 498 21.01 1.89 11.77
C ARG A 498 20.07 3.06 11.98
N GLN A 499 19.38 3.04 13.12
CA GLN A 499 18.71 4.22 13.63
C GLN A 499 19.70 5.38 13.81
N CYS A 500 19.33 6.56 13.32
CA CYS A 500 20.14 7.77 13.42
C CYS A 500 20.31 8.24 14.87
N GLY A 501 21.46 8.82 15.18
CA GLY A 501 21.70 9.50 16.46
C GLY A 501 20.97 10.84 16.56
N ARG A 502 20.95 11.45 17.75
CA ARG A 502 20.47 12.83 17.92
C ARG A 502 21.39 13.78 17.14
N GLY A 503 20.81 14.70 16.37
CA GLY A 503 21.56 15.71 15.61
C GLY A 503 22.37 15.20 14.41
N THR A 504 22.39 13.90 14.12
CA THR A 504 23.16 13.37 12.98
C THR A 504 22.40 13.55 11.67
N PHE A 505 23.03 14.02 10.60
CA PHE A 505 22.47 13.92 9.25
C PHE A 505 22.45 12.44 8.77
N GLY A 506 21.74 12.17 7.67
CA GLY A 506 21.50 10.80 7.17
C GLY A 506 22.77 9.99 6.88
N SER A 507 23.87 10.67 6.57
CA SER A 507 25.20 10.07 6.51
C SER A 507 25.92 10.28 7.84
N ALA A 508 26.49 9.22 8.41
CA ALA A 508 27.34 9.36 9.60
C ALA A 508 28.63 10.18 9.33
N SER A 509 28.95 10.43 8.06
CA SER A 509 30.07 11.23 7.58
C SER A 509 29.75 12.71 7.31
N ASP A 510 28.50 13.16 7.49
CA ASP A 510 28.07 14.55 7.15
C ASP A 510 28.23 15.53 8.34
N SER A 511 29.29 15.42 9.12
CA SER A 511 29.69 16.56 9.96
C SER A 511 30.41 17.55 9.04
N LEU A 512 29.67 18.57 8.59
CA LEU A 512 30.21 19.76 7.95
C LEU A 512 31.20 20.47 8.88
#